data_AF-A0A9P0K6G3-F1
#
_entry.id   AF-A0A9P0K6G3-F1
#
_cell.length_a   1.000
_cell.length_b   1.000
_cell.length_c   1.000
_cell.angle_alpha   90.00
_cell.angle_beta   90.00
_cell.angle_gamma   90.00
#
_symmetry.space_group_name_H-M   'P 1'
#
loop_
_entity.id
_entity.type
_entity.pdbx_description
1 polymer ?
#
loop_
_entity_poly.entity_id
_entity_poly.type
_entity_poly.pdbx_seq_one_letter_code
_entity_poly.pdbx_strand_id
1 'polypeptide(L)'
;MKPYSINGISHDEKVFNYRLCRARRVVENVFGILASRFRILLSTITLSNVEKVDKVVLACCVLHNFLRRKCSNYMNIRSVDRENSDHIIQDGDWREELRQLHGLQNRRTYYNDIAKNVRKAFTNYYNNEGGVSFQENMINGN
;
A
#
# COMPACT_ATOMS: atom_id res chain seq x y z
N MET A 1 9.06 6.17 1.88
CA MET A 1 10.19 6.32 0.93
C MET A 1 9.72 6.98 -0.36
N LYS A 2 10.33 8.05 -0.85
CA LYS A 2 9.84 8.73 -2.06
C LYS A 2 10.27 7.99 -3.35
N PRO A 3 9.38 7.76 -4.33
CA PRO A 3 9.78 7.24 -5.64
C PRO A 3 10.75 8.18 -6.37
N TYR A 4 11.46 7.68 -7.37
CA TYR A 4 12.13 8.53 -8.35
C TYR A 4 11.10 9.35 -9.14
N SER A 5 11.49 10.55 -9.59
CA SER A 5 10.65 11.38 -10.46
C SER A 5 10.31 10.60 -11.73
N ILE A 6 9.11 10.68 -12.27
CA ILE A 6 8.73 9.83 -13.42
C ILE A 6 9.46 10.27 -14.72
N ASN A 7 9.89 11.53 -14.79
CA ASN A 7 10.52 12.08 -15.99
C ASN A 7 12.01 11.72 -16.05
N GLY A 8 12.43 11.05 -17.13
CA GLY A 8 13.84 10.79 -17.43
C GLY A 8 14.52 9.72 -16.56
N ILE A 9 13.76 8.79 -15.98
CA ILE A 9 14.32 7.72 -15.14
C ILE A 9 14.92 6.57 -15.94
N SER A 10 16.01 6.04 -15.39
CA SER A 10 16.65 4.81 -15.85
C SER A 10 15.77 3.58 -15.64
N HIS A 11 16.13 2.48 -16.31
CA HIS A 11 15.47 1.19 -16.16
C HIS A 11 15.39 0.74 -14.70
N ASP A 12 16.52 0.76 -14.00
CA ASP A 12 16.63 0.35 -12.60
C ASP A 12 15.73 1.17 -11.67
N GLU A 13 15.59 2.46 -11.95
CA GLU A 13 14.70 3.36 -11.22
C GLU A 13 13.23 3.07 -11.51
N LYS A 14 12.89 2.63 -12.73
CA LYS A 14 11.55 2.11 -13.06
C LYS A 14 11.24 0.82 -12.29
N VAL A 15 12.19 -0.13 -12.23
CA VAL A 15 12.06 -1.36 -11.43
C VAL A 15 11.77 -1.00 -9.98
N PHE A 16 12.59 -0.12 -9.40
CA PHE A 16 12.40 0.33 -8.03
C PHE A 16 11.03 0.97 -7.82
N ASN A 17 10.63 1.91 -8.68
CA ASN A 17 9.34 2.59 -8.55
C ASN A 17 8.17 1.60 -8.62
N TYR A 18 8.21 0.66 -9.55
CA TYR A 18 7.20 -0.39 -9.68
C TYR A 18 7.10 -1.26 -8.42
N ARG A 19 8.23 -1.81 -7.96
CA ARG A 19 8.29 -2.65 -6.75
C ARG A 19 7.79 -1.89 -5.52
N LEU A 20 8.15 -0.62 -5.40
CA LEU A 20 7.71 0.25 -4.32
C LEU A 20 6.20 0.53 -4.37
N CYS A 21 5.64 0.82 -5.54
CA CYS A 21 4.19 1.00 -5.72
C CYS A 21 3.42 -0.28 -5.40
N ARG A 22 3.91 -1.44 -5.85
CA ARG A 22 3.31 -2.75 -5.55
C ARG A 22 3.32 -3.04 -4.04
N ALA A 23 4.40 -2.73 -3.34
CA ALA A 23 4.46 -2.88 -1.88
C ALA A 23 3.49 -1.91 -1.16
N ARG A 24 3.40 -0.65 -1.60
CA ARG A 24 2.42 0.31 -1.06
C ARG A 24 0.99 -0.16 -1.21
N ARG A 25 0.63 -0.69 -2.38
CA ARG A 25 -0.72 -1.17 -2.67
C ARG A 25 -1.19 -2.24 -1.68
N VAL A 26 -0.29 -3.12 -1.23
CA VAL A 26 -0.60 -4.10 -0.18
C VAL A 26 -0.95 -3.42 1.14
N VAL A 27 -0.16 -2.43 1.54
CA VAL A 27 -0.38 -1.69 2.79
C VAL A 27 -1.66 -0.86 2.72
N GLU A 28 -1.87 -0.14 1.61
CA GLU A 28 -3.08 0.65 1.36
C GLU A 28 -4.34 -0.21 1.38
N ASN A 29 -4.33 -1.38 0.73
CA ASN A 29 -5.43 -2.34 0.77
C ASN A 29 -5.80 -2.70 2.22
N VAL A 30 -4.81 -3.03 3.07
CA VAL A 30 -5.08 -3.43 4.46
C VAL A 30 -5.74 -2.29 5.24
N PHE A 31 -5.19 -1.07 5.16
CA PHE A 31 -5.76 0.08 5.85
C PHE A 31 -7.14 0.44 5.31
N GLY A 32 -7.31 0.43 4.00
CA GLY A 32 -8.58 0.69 3.33
C GLY A 32 -9.67 -0.30 3.75
N ILE A 33 -9.38 -1.59 3.70
CA ILE A 33 -10.33 -2.63 4.13
C ILE A 33 -10.66 -2.48 5.62
N LEU A 34 -9.65 -2.34 6.48
CA LEU A 34 -9.89 -2.20 7.92
C LEU A 34 -10.76 -0.99 8.22
N ALA A 35 -10.51 0.15 7.58
CA ALA A 35 -11.26 1.37 7.82
C ALA A 35 -12.69 1.29 7.25
N SER A 36 -12.88 0.73 6.05
CA SER A 36 -14.21 0.47 5.46
C SER A 36 -15.04 -0.46 6.35
N ARG A 37 -14.43 -1.55 6.86
CA ARG A 37 -15.12 -2.54 7.70
C ARG A 37 -15.37 -2.04 9.12
N PHE A 38 -14.41 -1.36 9.71
CA PHE A 38 -14.48 -0.86 11.08
C PHE A 38 -14.49 0.66 11.05
N ARG A 39 -15.69 1.24 10.87
CA ARG A 39 -15.91 2.69 10.75
C ARG A 39 -15.34 3.52 11.91
N ILE A 40 -15.09 2.91 13.07
CA ILE A 40 -14.38 3.56 14.19
C ILE A 40 -12.98 4.06 13.79
N LEU A 41 -12.35 3.46 12.78
CA LEU A 41 -11.05 3.87 12.24
C LEU A 41 -11.15 5.00 11.20
N LEU A 42 -12.37 5.39 10.78
CA LEU A 42 -12.59 6.47 9.80
C LEU A 42 -12.79 7.84 10.43
N SER A 43 -13.02 7.88 11.74
CA SER A 43 -13.21 9.12 12.49
C SER A 43 -12.19 9.21 13.62
N THR A 44 -12.08 10.41 14.20
CA THR A 44 -11.30 10.60 15.41
C THR A 44 -11.82 9.68 16.51
N ILE A 45 -10.95 8.81 17.02
CA ILE A 45 -11.27 7.92 18.13
C ILE A 45 -11.31 8.76 19.42
N THR A 46 -12.51 9.02 19.93
CA THR A 46 -12.75 9.88 21.11
C THR A 46 -12.50 9.14 22.44
N LEU A 47 -11.37 8.45 22.54
CA LEU A 47 -10.92 7.80 23.77
C LEU A 47 -9.83 8.64 24.42
N SER A 48 -10.01 8.96 25.69
CA SER A 48 -9.07 9.77 26.48
C SER A 48 -7.79 9.03 26.87
N ASN A 49 -7.72 7.70 26.71
CA ASN A 49 -6.54 6.89 27.00
C ASN A 49 -6.03 6.22 25.72
N VAL A 50 -4.76 6.50 25.36
CA VAL A 50 -4.06 5.96 24.19
C VAL A 50 -3.98 4.43 24.23
N GLU A 51 -3.77 3.81 25.39
CA GLU A 51 -3.71 2.35 25.52
C GLU A 51 -5.03 1.68 25.11
N LYS A 52 -6.16 2.37 25.29
CA LYS A 52 -7.47 1.87 24.84
C LYS A 52 -7.58 1.96 23.31
N VAL A 53 -6.99 2.98 22.69
CA VAL A 53 -6.92 3.11 21.23
C VAL A 53 -6.14 1.94 20.63
N ASP A 54 -4.98 1.60 21.21
CA ASP A 54 -4.18 0.46 20.75
C ASP A 54 -4.97 -0.86 20.83
N LYS A 55 -5.70 -1.08 21.93
CA LYS A 55 -6.58 -2.25 22.09
C LYS A 55 -7.69 -2.29 21.06
N VAL A 56 -8.29 -1.15 20.70
CA VAL A 56 -9.31 -1.08 19.64
C VAL A 56 -8.71 -1.46 18.29
N VAL A 57 -7.56 -0.90 17.92
CA VAL A 57 -6.88 -1.23 16.66
C VAL A 57 -6.51 -2.71 16.60
N LEU A 58 -5.95 -3.25 17.67
CA LEU A 58 -5.62 -4.68 17.77
C LEU A 58 -6.87 -5.57 17.68
N ALA A 59 -7.97 -5.18 18.33
CA ALA A 59 -9.23 -5.92 18.23
C ALA A 59 -9.77 -5.94 16.80
N CYS A 60 -9.71 -4.82 16.07
CA CYS A 60 -10.06 -4.77 14.64
C CYS A 60 -9.19 -5.73 13.81
N CYS A 61 -7.87 -5.76 14.04
CA CYS A 61 -6.95 -6.69 13.36
C CYS A 61 -7.28 -8.16 13.66
N VAL A 62 -7.50 -8.50 14.93
CA VAL A 62 -7.83 -9.86 15.36
C VAL A 62 -9.17 -10.30 14.76
N LEU A 63 -10.18 -9.44 14.82
CA LEU A 63 -11.50 -9.73 14.27
C LEU A 63 -11.47 -9.86 12.76
N HIS A 64 -10.73 -9.00 12.05
CA HIS A 64 -10.50 -9.11 10.61
C HIS A 64 -9.91 -10.48 10.25
N ASN A 65 -8.83 -10.88 10.94
CA ASN A 65 -8.17 -12.16 10.71
C ASN A 65 -9.08 -13.36 11.01
N PHE A 66 -9.88 -13.27 12.07
CA PHE A 66 -10.85 -14.29 12.43
C PHE A 66 -11.93 -14.45 11.35
N LEU A 67 -12.57 -13.34 10.95
CA LEU A 67 -13.63 -13.33 9.94
C LEU A 67 -13.11 -13.80 8.58
N ARG A 68 -11.91 -13.37 8.18
CA ARG A 68 -11.26 -13.85 6.95
C ARG A 68 -11.04 -15.36 6.94
N ARG A 69 -10.82 -15.98 8.11
CA ARG A 69 -10.64 -17.43 8.24
C ARG A 69 -11.94 -18.22 8.37
N LYS A 70 -12.99 -17.61 8.93
CA LYS A 70 -14.24 -18.32 9.31
C LYS A 70 -15.42 -18.03 8.41
N CYS A 71 -15.42 -16.92 7.69
CA CYS A 71 -16.55 -16.48 6.88
C CYS A 71 -16.11 -16.38 5.42
N SER A 72 -16.59 -17.31 4.58
CA SER A 72 -16.27 -17.37 3.15
C SER A 72 -16.62 -16.08 2.40
N ASN A 73 -17.67 -15.39 2.83
CA ASN A 73 -18.19 -14.19 2.18
C ASN A 73 -17.67 -12.87 2.79
N TYR A 74 -16.74 -12.94 3.76
CA TYR A 74 -16.19 -11.74 4.42
C TYR A 74 -15.32 -10.90 3.48
N MET A 75 -14.54 -11.58 2.65
CA MET A 75 -13.74 -10.97 1.58
C MET A 75 -14.22 -11.53 0.25
N ASN A 76 -14.42 -10.64 -0.72
CA ASN A 76 -14.70 -11.01 -2.08
C ASN A 76 -13.57 -10.53 -2.99
N ILE A 77 -13.69 -10.87 -4.27
CA ILE A 77 -12.70 -10.55 -5.29
C ILE A 77 -12.49 -9.02 -5.39
N ARG A 78 -13.54 -8.22 -5.21
CA ARG A 78 -13.51 -6.76 -5.26
C ARG A 78 -13.04 -6.10 -3.96
N SER A 79 -12.71 -6.87 -2.91
CA SER A 79 -12.33 -6.28 -1.62
C SER A 79 -10.90 -5.72 -1.59
N VAL A 80 -10.06 -6.06 -2.57
CA VAL A 80 -8.67 -5.59 -2.70
C VAL A 80 -8.41 -5.04 -4.10
N ASP A 81 -7.50 -4.09 -4.21
CA ASP A 81 -6.96 -3.67 -5.49
C ASP A 81 -6.29 -4.86 -6.18
N ARG A 82 -6.56 -5.03 -7.47
CA ARG A 82 -5.99 -6.11 -8.29
C ARG A 82 -5.38 -5.57 -9.56
N GLU A 83 -4.37 -6.27 -10.03
CA GLU A 83 -3.68 -5.97 -11.27
C GLU A 83 -4.12 -7.04 -12.28
N ASN A 84 -4.68 -6.63 -13.42
CA ASN A 84 -5.12 -7.56 -14.45
C ASN A 84 -3.95 -8.00 -15.35
N SER A 85 -4.25 -8.83 -16.35
CA SER A 85 -3.29 -9.28 -17.36
C SER A 85 -2.61 -8.12 -18.10
N ASP A 86 -3.33 -7.02 -18.29
CA ASP A 86 -2.89 -5.83 -19.02
C ASP A 86 -2.18 -4.83 -18.10
N HIS A 87 -1.86 -5.24 -16.87
CA HIS A 87 -1.16 -4.42 -15.87
C HIS A 87 -1.93 -3.17 -15.42
N ILE A 88 -3.24 -3.14 -15.67
CA ILE A 88 -4.15 -2.11 -15.21
C ILE A 88 -4.63 -2.46 -13.80
N ILE A 89 -4.59 -1.46 -12.92
CA ILE A 89 -5.07 -1.59 -11.54
C ILE A 89 -6.58 -1.43 -11.53
N GLN A 90 -7.27 -2.47 -11.07
CA GLN A 90 -8.67 -2.47 -10.72
C GLN A 90 -8.80 -2.16 -9.24
N ASP A 91 -9.45 -1.05 -8.94
CA ASP A 91 -9.66 -0.59 -7.57
C ASP A 91 -10.56 -1.53 -6.77
N GLY A 92 -10.20 -1.74 -5.50
CA GLY A 92 -11.06 -2.43 -4.55
C GLY A 92 -12.23 -1.55 -4.10
N ASP A 93 -13.34 -2.17 -3.70
CA ASP A 93 -14.58 -1.50 -3.25
C ASP A 93 -14.32 -0.48 -2.12
N TRP A 94 -13.30 -0.73 -1.29
CA TRP A 94 -12.92 0.19 -0.21
C TRP A 94 -12.50 1.57 -0.72
N ARG A 95 -11.96 1.70 -1.94
CA ARG A 95 -11.57 3.00 -2.51
C ARG A 95 -12.78 3.89 -2.78
N GLU A 96 -13.90 3.29 -3.15
CA GLU A 96 -15.16 3.99 -3.39
C GLU A 96 -15.90 4.31 -2.08
N GLU A 97 -15.90 3.38 -1.13
CA GLU A 97 -16.52 3.58 0.18
C GLU A 97 -15.79 4.65 1.01
N LEU A 98 -14.48 4.80 0.80
CA LEU A 98 -13.63 5.70 1.57
C LEU A 98 -13.27 7.01 0.84
N ARG A 99 -14.12 7.48 -0.08
CA ARG A 99 -13.97 8.80 -0.71
C ARG A 99 -13.81 9.98 0.27
N GLN A 100 -14.12 9.76 1.56
CA GLN A 100 -13.95 10.72 2.65
C GLN A 100 -12.52 10.75 3.25
N LEU A 101 -11.68 9.75 2.99
CA LEU A 101 -10.28 9.77 3.40
C LEU A 101 -9.50 10.70 2.48
N HIS A 102 -9.23 11.92 2.96
CA HIS A 102 -8.35 12.84 2.27
C HIS A 102 -6.94 12.24 2.22
N GLY A 103 -6.33 12.26 1.02
CA GLY A 103 -4.92 11.92 0.87
C GLY A 103 -4.07 12.77 1.80
N LEU A 104 -3.04 12.17 2.41
CA LEU A 104 -2.10 12.91 3.24
C LEU A 104 -1.54 14.09 2.45
N GLN A 105 -1.58 15.29 3.04
CA GLN A 105 -1.03 16.48 2.40
C GLN A 105 0.43 16.22 2.01
N ASN A 106 0.73 16.36 0.71
CA ASN A 106 2.06 16.16 0.18
C ASN A 106 2.98 17.29 0.64
N ARG A 107 3.55 17.17 1.85
CA ARG A 107 4.55 18.11 2.33
C ARG A 107 5.81 17.96 1.48
N ARG A 108 6.31 19.07 0.94
CA ARG A 108 7.62 19.12 0.29
C ARG A 108 8.70 18.87 1.35
N THR A 109 9.01 17.61 1.60
CA THR A 109 10.12 17.26 2.50
C THR A 109 11.43 17.38 1.72
N TYR A 110 12.39 18.11 2.25
CA TYR A 110 13.78 18.00 1.83
C TYR A 110 14.31 16.65 2.35
N TYR A 111 14.65 15.73 1.44
CA TYR A 111 15.10 14.40 1.82
C TYR A 111 16.61 14.44 2.07
N ASN A 112 17.04 14.06 3.26
CA ASN A 112 18.46 13.97 3.61
C ASN A 112 19.17 12.89 2.77
N ASP A 113 20.51 12.94 2.74
CA ASP A 113 21.30 12.01 1.95
C ASP A 113 21.16 10.55 2.41
N ILE A 114 20.82 10.33 3.68
CA ILE A 114 20.47 9.01 4.22
C ILE A 114 19.28 8.41 3.46
N ALA A 115 18.19 9.16 3.27
CA ALA A 115 17.01 8.68 2.55
C ALA A 115 17.32 8.36 1.08
N LYS A 116 18.23 9.13 0.44
CA LYS A 116 18.69 8.83 -0.92
C LYS A 116 19.51 7.54 -0.96
N ASN A 117 20.37 7.33 0.03
CA ASN A 117 21.22 6.14 0.11
C ASN A 117 20.38 4.88 0.37
N VAL A 118 19.39 4.95 1.26
CA VAL A 118 18.43 3.85 1.48
C VAL A 118 17.67 3.53 0.19
N ARG A 119 17.20 4.56 -0.53
CA ARG A 119 16.55 4.35 -1.83
C ARG A 119 17.49 3.66 -2.82
N LYS A 120 18.73 4.14 -2.98
CA LYS A 120 19.73 3.54 -3.87
C LYS A 120 20.04 2.08 -3.47
N ALA A 121 20.13 1.78 -2.18
CA ALA A 121 20.36 0.43 -1.70
C ALA A 121 19.21 -0.52 -2.11
N PHE A 122 17.95 -0.08 -1.94
CA PHE A 122 16.80 -0.83 -2.41
C PHE A 122 16.75 -0.95 -3.94
N THR A 123 17.09 0.11 -4.67
CA THR A 123 17.21 0.06 -6.13
C THR A 123 18.22 -1.02 -6.52
N ASN A 124 19.41 -1.01 -5.93
CA ASN A 124 20.43 -2.02 -6.21
C ASN A 124 19.95 -3.43 -5.89
N TYR A 125 19.32 -3.63 -4.73
CA TYR A 125 18.77 -4.92 -4.33
C TYR A 125 17.72 -5.45 -5.32
N TYR A 126 16.72 -4.63 -5.70
CA TYR A 126 15.65 -5.08 -6.60
C TYR A 126 16.11 -5.34 -8.05
N ASN A 127 17.23 -4.77 -8.46
CA ASN A 127 17.82 -5.03 -9.77
C ASN A 127 18.82 -6.20 -9.76
N ASN A 128 19.18 -6.73 -8.59
CA ASN A 128 20.13 -7.83 -8.45
C ASN A 128 19.52 -8.96 -7.61
N GLU A 129 19.99 -9.17 -6.37
CA GLU A 129 19.60 -10.27 -5.48
C GLU A 129 18.08 -10.40 -5.28
N GLY A 130 17.37 -9.27 -5.18
CA GLY A 130 15.92 -9.20 -5.02
C GLY A 130 15.13 -9.15 -6.32
N GLY A 131 15.79 -9.34 -7.47
CA GLY A 131 15.20 -9.35 -8.80
C GLY A 131 14.18 -10.48 -8.97
N VAL A 132 13.10 -10.18 -9.68
CA VAL A 132 12.02 -11.15 -9.93
C VAL A 132 11.65 -11.12 -11.41
N SER A 133 11.40 -12.29 -11.99
CA SER A 133 11.20 -12.45 -13.44
C SER A 133 10.08 -11.58 -14.01
N PHE A 134 9.00 -11.38 -13.24
CA PHE A 134 7.87 -10.58 -13.72
C PHE A 134 8.17 -9.07 -13.77
N GLN A 135 9.20 -8.55 -13.10
CA GLN A 135 9.38 -7.09 -13.01
C GLN A 135 9.80 -6.46 -14.35
N GLU A 136 10.50 -7.22 -15.20
CA GLU A 136 10.93 -6.77 -16.52
C GLU A 136 9.74 -6.60 -17.47
N ASN A 137 8.80 -7.54 -17.44
CA ASN A 137 7.57 -7.49 -18.24
C ASN A 137 6.76 -6.20 -17.94
N MET A 138 6.75 -5.78 -16.68
CA MET A 138 6.01 -4.60 -16.22
C MET A 138 6.63 -3.27 -16.67
N ILE A 139 7.92 -3.27 -17.02
CA ILE A 139 8.68 -2.05 -17.33
C ILE A 139 8.88 -1.90 -18.83
N ASN A 140 9.06 -3.03 -19.51
CA ASN A 140 9.38 -3.07 -20.93
C ASN A 140 8.13 -3.10 -21.83
N GLY A 141 6.93 -3.31 -21.26
CA GLY A 141 5.64 -3.15 -21.92
C GLY A 141 5.62 -3.51 -23.42
N ASN A 142 5.49 -4.81 -23.72
CA ASN A 142 4.97 -5.25 -25.02
C ASN A 142 3.45 -5.32 -24.95
#